data_AF-T4VTE0-F1
#
_entry.id   AF-T4VTE0-F1
#
_cell.length_a   1.000
_cell.length_b   1.000
_cell.length_c   1.000
_cell.angle_alpha   90.00
_cell.angle_beta   90.00
_cell.angle_gamma   90.00
#
_symmetry.space_group_name_H-M   'P 1'
#
loop_
_entity.id
_entity.type
_entity.pdbx_description
1 polymer ?
#
loop_
_entity_poly.entity_id
_entity_poly.type
_entity_poly.pdbx_seq_one_letter_code
_entity_poly.pdbx_strand_id
1 'polypeptide(L)'
;MDNKEIYLSLLPKYELAVNQFVKQTKFSNIINYNDDVIEIKISTKDRTDETVLEISREITDILMQVIKEVILKEYIQKSYGDKYNQEIEKIYLKSLEVFKSKDLLLREIIFCRMNNYILNNDHIDVDGFVKFRMKELMGYIANICEDALEEYLIEKDYDEFISVLRYFINVQETKIDTLKVYIRKDNSFILYDKNDNIIENENDEELINMFIKENLNYEDFLISTLLSLCPNHIIIYDSLQTNSSREIIDTIKAIFEEKVEEKNKS
;
A
#
# COMPACT_ATOMS: atom_id res chain seq x y z
N MET A 1 16.88 15.35 -44.49
CA MET A 1 15.41 15.22 -44.43
C MET A 1 15.11 14.84 -43.00
N ASP A 2 14.71 15.80 -42.18
CA ASP A 2 14.39 15.50 -40.78
C ASP A 2 13.14 14.63 -40.76
N ASN A 3 13.30 13.36 -40.40
CA ASN A 3 12.19 12.42 -40.35
C ASN A 3 11.19 12.93 -39.30
N LYS A 4 9.97 13.24 -39.74
CA LYS A 4 8.87 13.81 -38.93
C LYS A 4 7.99 12.75 -38.27
N GLU A 5 8.54 11.56 -38.16
CA GLU A 5 7.80 10.37 -37.78
C GLU A 5 8.65 9.61 -36.76
N ILE A 6 7.99 9.18 -35.67
CA ILE A 6 8.55 8.31 -34.66
C ILE A 6 7.72 7.04 -34.63
N TYR A 7 8.40 5.91 -34.59
CA TYR A 7 7.84 4.58 -34.65
C TYR A 7 8.09 3.87 -33.32
N LEU A 8 7.04 3.38 -32.69
CA LEU A 8 7.11 2.54 -31.50
C LEU A 8 6.67 1.13 -31.88
N SER A 9 7.46 0.12 -31.52
CA SER A 9 7.08 -1.29 -31.58
C SER A 9 6.88 -1.80 -30.16
N LEU A 10 5.69 -2.32 -29.89
CA LEU A 10 5.29 -2.84 -28.58
C LEU A 10 4.84 -4.29 -28.70
N LEU A 11 5.10 -5.11 -27.69
CA LEU A 11 4.53 -6.47 -27.64
C LEU A 11 3.02 -6.41 -27.39
N PRO A 12 2.23 -7.40 -27.88
CA PRO A 12 0.78 -7.46 -27.67
C PRO A 12 0.34 -7.36 -26.21
N LYS A 13 1.15 -7.87 -25.27
CA LYS A 13 0.88 -7.75 -23.82
C LYS A 13 0.77 -6.30 -23.32
N TYR A 14 1.26 -5.32 -24.08
CA TYR A 14 1.18 -3.89 -23.76
C TYR A 14 -0.10 -3.21 -24.31
N GLU A 15 -1.04 -3.97 -24.90
CA GLU A 15 -2.24 -3.42 -25.54
C GLU A 15 -3.05 -2.46 -24.66
N LEU A 16 -3.23 -2.78 -23.37
CA LEU A 16 -3.96 -1.90 -22.44
C LEU A 16 -3.30 -0.52 -22.31
N ALA A 17 -1.97 -0.49 -22.19
CA ALA A 17 -1.21 0.75 -22.12
C ALA A 17 -1.30 1.55 -23.43
N VAL A 18 -1.24 0.86 -24.58
CA VAL A 18 -1.42 1.48 -25.90
C VAL A 18 -2.81 2.10 -26.03
N ASN A 19 -3.86 1.36 -25.67
CA ASN A 19 -5.24 1.83 -25.76
C ASN A 19 -5.51 3.05 -24.87
N GLN A 20 -4.85 3.15 -23.71
CA GLN A 20 -4.93 4.34 -22.86
C GLN A 20 -4.19 5.53 -23.47
N PHE A 21 -2.97 5.31 -23.96
CA PHE A 21 -2.17 6.34 -24.61
C PHE A 21 -2.89 6.99 -25.79
N VAL A 22 -3.49 6.19 -26.65
CA VAL A 22 -4.16 6.66 -27.87
C VAL A 22 -5.34 7.58 -27.56
N LYS A 23 -6.02 7.37 -26.42
CA LYS A 23 -7.13 8.22 -25.98
C LYS A 23 -6.67 9.58 -25.44
N GLN A 24 -5.41 9.69 -25.03
CA GLN A 24 -4.89 10.85 -24.29
C GLN A 24 -3.90 11.68 -25.09
N THR A 25 -3.25 11.07 -26.08
CA THR A 25 -2.18 11.69 -26.85
C THR A 25 -2.68 12.85 -27.71
N LYS A 26 -1.85 13.88 -27.79
CA LYS A 26 -2.09 15.07 -28.63
C LYS A 26 -1.59 14.92 -30.07
N PHE A 27 -0.85 13.86 -30.37
CA PHE A 27 -0.27 13.63 -31.69
C PHE A 27 -1.19 12.80 -32.57
N SER A 28 -1.14 13.03 -33.88
CA SER A 28 -1.83 12.15 -34.81
C SER A 28 -1.06 10.83 -34.90
N ASN A 29 -1.72 9.75 -34.51
CA ASN A 29 -1.09 8.44 -34.44
C ASN A 29 -1.80 7.46 -35.38
N ILE A 30 -1.02 6.65 -36.08
CA ILE A 30 -1.52 5.48 -36.82
C ILE A 30 -1.07 4.25 -36.06
N ILE A 31 -2.00 3.36 -35.77
CA ILE A 31 -1.72 2.11 -35.07
C ILE A 31 -1.94 0.97 -36.04
N ASN A 32 -0.98 0.06 -36.09
CA ASN A 32 -1.10 -1.19 -36.80
C ASN A 32 -0.96 -2.35 -35.81
N TYR A 33 -1.92 -3.26 -35.81
CA TYR A 33 -1.90 -4.45 -34.99
C TYR A 33 -1.48 -5.63 -35.86
N ASN A 34 -0.28 -6.16 -35.60
CA ASN A 34 0.19 -7.42 -36.15
C ASN A 34 0.15 -8.49 -35.04
N ASP A 35 0.16 -9.77 -35.41
CA ASP A 35 0.07 -10.87 -34.43
C ASP A 35 1.21 -10.83 -33.39
N ASP A 36 2.40 -10.35 -33.79
CA ASP A 36 3.59 -10.34 -32.93
C ASP A 36 3.90 -8.98 -32.30
N VAL A 37 3.39 -7.87 -32.87
CA VAL A 37 3.73 -6.50 -32.46
C VAL A 37 2.60 -5.51 -32.72
N ILE A 38 2.50 -4.52 -31.85
CA ILE A 38 1.69 -3.32 -32.01
C ILE A 38 2.63 -2.18 -32.44
N GLU A 39 2.41 -1.66 -33.64
CA GLU A 39 3.19 -0.54 -34.18
C GLU A 39 2.42 0.76 -34.01
N ILE A 40 3.03 1.76 -33.36
CA ILE A 40 2.48 3.12 -33.28
C ILE A 40 3.39 4.04 -34.07
N LYS A 41 2.83 4.66 -35.09
CA LYS A 41 3.45 5.74 -35.84
C LYS A 41 2.95 7.08 -35.32
N ILE A 42 3.83 7.84 -34.68
CA ILE A 42 3.59 9.20 -34.19
C ILE A 42 4.05 10.19 -35.27
N SER A 43 3.13 10.96 -35.82
CA SER A 43 3.44 11.99 -36.81
C SER A 43 3.56 13.38 -36.18
N THR A 44 4.61 14.11 -36.58
CA THR A 44 4.97 15.42 -36.01
C THR A 44 4.97 16.51 -37.09
N LYS A 45 4.84 17.77 -36.68
CA LYS A 45 4.89 18.92 -37.61
C LYS A 45 6.33 19.24 -38.04
N ASP A 46 7.25 19.13 -37.09
CA ASP A 46 8.69 19.35 -37.21
C ASP A 46 9.45 18.42 -36.25
N ARG A 47 10.77 18.55 -36.21
CA ARG A 47 11.64 17.85 -35.25
C ARG A 47 12.51 18.86 -34.49
N THR A 48 11.87 19.90 -33.96
CA THR A 48 12.52 20.85 -33.04
C THR A 48 12.79 20.20 -31.69
N ASP A 49 13.70 20.76 -30.91
CA ASP A 49 13.99 20.31 -29.53
C ASP A 49 12.71 20.31 -28.67
N GLU A 50 11.83 21.30 -28.84
CA GLU A 50 10.55 21.37 -28.16
C GLU A 50 9.64 20.19 -28.52
N THR A 51 9.50 19.89 -29.81
CA THR A 51 8.72 18.72 -30.28
C THR A 51 9.30 17.40 -29.76
N VAL A 52 10.62 17.25 -29.71
CA VAL A 52 11.27 16.05 -29.15
C VAL A 52 10.97 15.89 -27.67
N LEU A 53 11.02 16.99 -26.89
CA LEU A 53 10.66 16.97 -25.47
C LEU A 53 9.20 16.54 -25.28
N GLU A 54 8.28 17.04 -26.11
CA GLU A 54 6.87 16.67 -26.03
C GLU A 54 6.62 15.18 -26.32
N ILE A 55 7.22 14.64 -27.38
CA ILE A 55 7.06 13.22 -27.72
C ILE A 55 7.70 12.33 -26.66
N SER A 56 8.83 12.76 -26.10
CA SER A 56 9.48 12.04 -25.01
C SER A 56 8.60 11.94 -23.78
N ARG A 57 7.81 12.98 -23.47
CA ARG A 57 6.82 12.94 -22.37
C ARG A 57 5.71 11.93 -22.65
N GLU A 58 5.14 11.98 -23.84
CA GLU A 58 4.07 11.07 -24.30
C GLU A 58 4.51 9.60 -24.28
N ILE A 59 5.72 9.30 -24.74
CA ILE A 59 6.27 7.94 -24.70
C ILE A 59 6.59 7.53 -23.26
N THR A 60 7.01 8.47 -22.41
CA THR A 60 7.17 8.22 -20.98
C THR A 60 5.86 7.81 -20.34
N ASP A 61 4.73 8.41 -20.72
CA ASP A 61 3.41 8.01 -20.22
C ASP A 61 3.05 6.58 -20.63
N ILE A 62 3.31 6.18 -21.88
CA ILE A 62 3.13 4.78 -22.31
C ILE A 62 3.98 3.85 -21.46
N LEU A 63 5.27 4.17 -21.28
CA LEU A 63 6.18 3.34 -20.51
C LEU A 63 5.76 3.22 -19.05
N MET A 64 5.28 4.31 -18.44
CA MET A 64 4.74 4.28 -17.08
C MET A 64 3.55 3.32 -16.96
N GLN A 65 2.66 3.28 -17.96
CA GLN A 65 1.55 2.34 -17.98
C GLN A 65 2.00 0.90 -18.23
N VAL A 66 2.95 0.69 -19.14
CA VAL A 66 3.57 -0.63 -19.38
C VAL A 66 4.19 -1.17 -18.09
N ILE A 67 4.89 -0.31 -17.34
CA ILE A 67 5.50 -0.68 -16.06
C ILE A 67 4.44 -1.13 -15.07
N LYS A 68 3.41 -0.30 -14.83
CA LYS A 68 2.35 -0.59 -13.86
C LYS A 68 1.55 -1.84 -14.24
N GLU A 69 1.09 -1.92 -15.49
CA GLU A 69 0.12 -2.93 -15.89
C GLU A 69 0.73 -4.28 -16.23
N VAL A 70 2.01 -4.32 -16.62
CA VAL A 70 2.65 -5.55 -17.12
C VAL A 70 3.90 -5.87 -16.32
N ILE A 71 4.90 -4.99 -16.31
CA ILE A 71 6.22 -5.32 -15.74
C ILE A 71 6.12 -5.59 -14.25
N LEU A 72 5.35 -4.79 -13.52
CA LEU A 72 5.17 -4.95 -12.08
C LEU A 72 4.50 -6.29 -11.76
N LYS A 73 3.42 -6.65 -12.49
CA LYS A 73 2.73 -7.95 -12.34
C LYS A 73 3.66 -9.11 -12.68
N GLU A 74 4.38 -9.04 -13.80
CA GLU A 74 5.33 -10.08 -14.21
C GLU A 74 6.44 -10.27 -13.18
N TYR A 75 6.98 -9.18 -12.63
CA TYR A 75 8.01 -9.21 -11.61
C TYR A 75 7.51 -9.88 -10.32
N ILE A 76 6.33 -9.46 -9.84
CA ILE A 76 5.70 -10.00 -8.63
C ILE A 76 5.40 -11.49 -8.82
N GLN A 77 4.78 -11.88 -9.93
CA GLN A 77 4.48 -13.28 -10.23
C GLN A 77 5.76 -14.12 -10.24
N LYS A 78 6.82 -13.63 -10.89
CA LYS A 78 8.09 -14.36 -10.99
C LYS A 78 8.82 -14.46 -9.64
N SER A 79 8.78 -13.42 -8.83
CA SER A 79 9.57 -13.34 -7.60
C SER A 79 8.86 -13.97 -6.40
N TYR A 80 7.53 -13.88 -6.36
CA TYR A 80 6.71 -14.20 -5.19
C TYR A 80 5.62 -15.24 -5.46
N GLY A 81 5.33 -15.54 -6.74
CA GLY A 81 4.21 -16.41 -7.13
C GLY A 81 4.25 -17.81 -6.53
N ASP A 82 5.44 -18.38 -6.33
CA ASP A 82 5.58 -19.72 -5.74
C ASP A 82 5.17 -19.76 -4.26
N LYS A 83 5.41 -18.67 -3.52
CA LYS A 83 5.18 -18.60 -2.07
C LYS A 83 3.84 -17.95 -1.70
N TYR A 84 3.40 -16.97 -2.49
CA TYR A 84 2.27 -16.09 -2.16
C TYR A 84 1.20 -16.07 -3.26
N ASN A 85 1.01 -17.19 -3.96
CA ASN A 85 0.14 -17.27 -5.14
C ASN A 85 -1.29 -16.74 -4.90
N GLN A 86 -1.86 -17.00 -3.72
CA GLN A 86 -3.22 -16.56 -3.39
C GLN A 86 -3.29 -15.07 -3.04
N GLU A 87 -2.14 -14.46 -2.78
CA GLU A 87 -1.98 -13.08 -2.32
C GLU A 87 -1.34 -12.15 -3.37
N ILE A 88 -0.96 -12.67 -4.54
CA ILE A 88 -0.29 -11.90 -5.61
C ILE A 88 -1.07 -10.64 -6.00
N GLU A 89 -2.40 -10.72 -6.08
CA GLU A 89 -3.23 -9.55 -6.39
C GLU A 89 -3.14 -8.47 -5.31
N LYS A 90 -3.13 -8.87 -4.04
CA LYS A 90 -2.99 -7.94 -2.90
C LYS A 90 -1.61 -7.29 -2.88
N ILE A 91 -0.56 -8.08 -3.11
CA ILE A 91 0.83 -7.59 -3.21
C ILE A 91 0.96 -6.62 -4.40
N TYR A 92 0.31 -6.91 -5.52
CA TYR A 92 0.27 -6.00 -6.67
C TYR A 92 -0.41 -4.67 -6.35
N LEU A 93 -1.57 -4.70 -5.69
CA LEU A 93 -2.27 -3.47 -5.27
C LEU A 93 -1.40 -2.63 -4.33
N LYS A 94 -0.76 -3.26 -3.33
CA LYS A 94 0.19 -2.59 -2.43
C LYS A 94 1.38 -2.02 -3.20
N SER A 95 1.89 -2.75 -4.19
CA SER A 95 2.98 -2.29 -5.05
C SER A 95 2.59 -1.05 -5.86
N LEU A 96 1.33 -0.91 -6.29
CA LEU A 96 0.85 0.31 -6.94
C LEU A 96 0.78 1.51 -5.97
N GLU A 97 0.44 1.29 -4.70
CA GLU A 97 0.47 2.33 -3.66
C GLU A 97 1.89 2.85 -3.43
N VAL A 98 2.85 1.93 -3.23
CA VAL A 98 4.28 2.27 -3.09
C VAL A 98 4.79 2.94 -4.36
N PHE A 99 4.43 2.43 -5.54
CA PHE A 99 4.83 3.01 -6.82
C PHE A 99 4.37 4.47 -6.94
N LYS A 100 3.15 4.81 -6.49
CA LYS A 100 2.60 6.17 -6.54
C LYS A 100 3.49 7.17 -5.78
N SER A 101 4.08 6.76 -4.67
CA SER A 101 5.02 7.61 -3.92
C SER A 101 6.31 7.92 -4.69
N LYS A 102 6.71 7.04 -5.62
CA LYS A 102 7.94 7.14 -6.43
C LYS A 102 7.66 7.60 -7.88
N ASP A 103 6.41 7.91 -8.24
CA ASP A 103 5.98 8.17 -9.63
C ASP A 103 6.79 9.29 -10.30
N LEU A 104 6.99 10.42 -9.61
CA LEU A 104 7.74 11.57 -10.13
C LEU A 104 9.20 11.21 -10.47
N LEU A 105 9.87 10.49 -9.56
CA LEU A 105 11.26 10.06 -9.75
C LEU A 105 11.39 9.10 -10.94
N LEU A 106 10.53 8.08 -10.99
CA LEU A 106 10.55 7.09 -12.07
C LEU A 106 10.27 7.75 -13.41
N ARG A 107 9.27 8.64 -13.46
CA ARG A 107 8.94 9.43 -14.65
C ARG A 107 10.13 10.25 -15.14
N GLU A 108 10.84 10.94 -14.26
CA GLU A 108 12.02 11.72 -14.63
C GLU A 108 13.13 10.83 -15.21
N ILE A 109 13.40 9.69 -14.56
CA ILE A 109 14.39 8.71 -15.03
C ILE A 109 14.05 8.19 -16.42
N ILE A 110 12.79 7.81 -16.65
CA ILE A 110 12.30 7.29 -17.93
C ILE A 110 12.38 8.38 -19.00
N PHE A 111 11.92 9.59 -18.67
CA PHE A 111 11.93 10.74 -19.57
C PHE A 111 13.33 11.09 -20.03
N CYS A 112 14.29 11.22 -19.11
CA CYS A 112 15.68 11.54 -19.46
C CYS A 112 16.29 10.48 -20.40
N ARG A 113 16.03 9.19 -20.14
CA ARG A 113 16.50 8.10 -21.01
C ARG A 113 15.84 8.15 -22.39
N MET A 114 14.53 8.39 -22.44
CA MET A 114 13.78 8.45 -23.69
C MET A 114 14.18 9.66 -24.53
N ASN A 115 14.27 10.84 -23.92
CA ASN A 115 14.66 12.07 -24.57
C ASN A 115 16.05 11.95 -25.22
N ASN A 116 17.02 11.40 -24.49
CA ASN A 116 18.36 11.17 -25.03
C ASN A 116 18.37 10.16 -26.18
N TYR A 117 17.44 9.19 -26.18
CA TYR A 117 17.34 8.18 -27.23
C TYR A 117 16.73 8.74 -28.52
N ILE A 118 15.64 9.50 -28.42
CA ILE A 118 14.89 10.04 -29.58
C ILE A 118 15.68 11.08 -30.37
N LEU A 119 16.65 11.76 -29.75
CA LEU A 119 17.52 12.71 -30.46
C LEU A 119 18.19 12.10 -31.69
N ASN A 120 18.56 10.81 -31.62
CA ASN A 120 19.29 10.12 -32.69
C ASN A 120 18.55 8.92 -33.28
N ASN A 121 17.34 8.61 -32.80
CA ASN A 121 16.58 7.44 -33.20
C ASN A 121 15.13 7.84 -33.50
N ASP A 122 14.57 7.29 -34.55
CA ASP A 122 13.16 7.43 -34.94
C ASP A 122 12.37 6.14 -34.74
N HIS A 123 13.03 5.02 -34.47
CA HIS A 123 12.40 3.73 -34.16
C HIS A 123 12.75 3.30 -32.74
N ILE A 124 11.73 2.86 -32.00
CA ILE A 124 11.84 2.47 -30.60
C ILE A 124 11.15 1.12 -30.45
N ASP A 125 11.94 0.07 -30.25
CA ASP A 125 11.43 -1.18 -29.69
C ASP A 125 11.28 -1.00 -28.18
N VAL A 126 10.03 -0.95 -27.69
CA VAL A 126 9.72 -0.68 -26.29
C VAL A 126 10.22 -1.80 -25.38
N ASP A 127 10.08 -3.06 -25.77
CA ASP A 127 10.53 -4.18 -24.94
C ASP A 127 12.07 -4.18 -24.84
N GLY A 128 12.74 -4.02 -25.99
CA GLY A 128 14.17 -3.86 -26.05
C GLY A 128 14.68 -2.63 -25.28
N PHE A 129 13.98 -1.49 -25.38
CA PHE A 129 14.34 -0.28 -24.66
C PHE A 129 14.30 -0.51 -23.15
N VAL A 130 13.21 -1.07 -22.62
CA VAL A 130 13.08 -1.37 -21.19
C VAL A 130 14.15 -2.37 -20.75
N LYS A 131 14.29 -3.49 -21.47
CA LYS A 131 15.20 -4.58 -21.10
C LYS A 131 16.68 -4.18 -21.11
N PHE A 132 17.09 -3.38 -22.08
CA PHE A 132 18.52 -3.10 -22.28
C PHE A 132 18.94 -1.71 -21.79
N ARG A 133 18.10 -0.68 -21.94
CA ARG A 133 18.44 0.71 -21.62
C ARG A 133 17.92 1.16 -20.26
N MET A 134 17.02 0.40 -19.64
CA MET A 134 16.43 0.72 -18.34
C MET A 134 16.73 -0.33 -17.27
N LYS A 135 17.90 -0.97 -17.32
CA LYS A 135 18.28 -2.00 -16.34
C LYS A 135 18.22 -1.52 -14.89
N GLU A 136 18.63 -0.28 -14.64
CA GLU A 136 18.55 0.33 -13.31
C GLU A 136 17.10 0.51 -12.84
N LEU A 137 16.15 0.74 -13.76
CA LEU A 137 14.73 0.82 -13.44
C LEU A 137 14.25 -0.48 -12.78
N MET A 138 14.74 -1.64 -13.24
CA MET A 138 14.36 -2.93 -12.65
C MET A 138 14.77 -3.04 -11.17
N GLY A 139 15.84 -2.35 -10.75
CA GLY A 139 16.19 -2.24 -9.32
C GLY A 139 15.16 -1.44 -8.53
N TYR A 140 14.65 -0.35 -9.09
CA TYR A 140 13.55 0.39 -8.47
C TYR A 140 12.26 -0.43 -8.41
N ILE A 141 11.94 -1.18 -9.46
CA ILE A 141 10.78 -2.09 -9.46
C ILE A 141 10.95 -3.18 -8.39
N ALA A 142 12.14 -3.77 -8.27
CA ALA A 142 12.45 -4.74 -7.23
C ALA A 142 12.18 -4.17 -5.83
N ASN A 143 12.74 -2.99 -5.53
CA ASN A 143 12.54 -2.33 -4.24
C ASN A 143 11.07 -2.00 -3.99
N ILE A 144 10.33 -1.51 -4.99
CA ILE A 144 8.88 -1.25 -4.85
C ILE A 144 8.13 -2.54 -4.47
N CYS A 145 8.45 -3.65 -5.13
CA CYS A 145 7.82 -4.93 -4.86
C CYS A 145 8.21 -5.50 -3.49
N GLU A 146 9.44 -5.24 -3.03
CA GLU A 146 9.93 -5.65 -1.71
C GLU A 146 9.26 -4.86 -0.60
N ASP A 147 9.28 -3.52 -0.68
CA ASP A 147 8.60 -2.61 0.25
C ASP A 147 7.11 -3.00 0.37
N ALA A 148 6.45 -3.23 -0.77
CA ALA A 148 5.04 -3.60 -0.80
C ALA A 148 4.75 -4.99 -0.22
N LEU A 149 5.65 -5.95 -0.41
CA LEU A 149 5.50 -7.27 0.20
C LEU A 149 5.64 -7.16 1.73
N GLU A 150 6.63 -6.40 2.22
CA GLU A 150 6.83 -6.19 3.66
C GLU A 150 5.60 -5.52 4.30
N GLU A 151 5.13 -4.41 3.74
CA GLU A 151 3.92 -3.73 4.22
C GLU A 151 2.70 -4.66 4.22
N TYR A 152 2.51 -5.42 3.13
CA TYR A 152 1.42 -6.39 3.04
C TYR A 152 1.50 -7.49 4.12
N LEU A 153 2.70 -8.00 4.40
CA LEU A 153 2.90 -9.03 5.42
C LEU A 153 2.63 -8.48 6.82
N ILE A 154 3.05 -7.25 7.12
CA ILE A 154 2.76 -6.59 8.40
C ILE A 154 1.25 -6.42 8.59
N GLU A 155 0.54 -5.93 7.57
CA GLU A 155 -0.93 -5.79 7.61
C GLU A 155 -1.62 -7.14 7.79
N LYS A 156 -1.17 -8.17 7.07
CA LYS A 156 -1.69 -9.54 7.18
C LYS A 156 -1.48 -10.11 8.58
N ASP A 157 -0.28 -9.97 9.14
CA ASP A 157 0.05 -10.47 10.47
C ASP A 157 -0.81 -9.79 11.55
N TYR A 158 -1.07 -8.49 11.39
CA TYR A 158 -1.99 -7.75 12.25
C TYR A 158 -3.43 -8.28 12.14
N ASP A 159 -3.96 -8.45 10.94
CA ASP A 159 -5.32 -8.97 10.73
C ASP A 159 -5.49 -10.40 11.26
N GLU A 160 -4.46 -11.25 11.10
CA GLU A 160 -4.43 -12.60 11.65
C GLU A 160 -4.42 -12.57 13.19
N PHE A 161 -3.61 -11.71 13.79
CA PHE A 161 -3.58 -11.50 15.24
C PHE A 161 -4.95 -11.06 15.79
N ILE A 162 -5.58 -10.06 15.16
CA ILE A 162 -6.93 -9.60 15.53
C ILE A 162 -7.96 -10.74 15.40
N SER A 163 -7.89 -11.51 14.32
CA SER A 163 -8.80 -12.65 14.09
C SER A 163 -8.69 -13.70 15.20
N VAL A 164 -7.47 -14.00 15.65
CA VAL A 164 -7.23 -14.91 16.78
C VAL A 164 -7.84 -14.36 18.08
N LEU A 165 -7.64 -13.08 18.38
CA LEU A 165 -8.22 -12.45 19.58
C LEU A 165 -9.75 -12.45 19.55
N ARG A 166 -10.37 -12.13 18.40
CA ARG A 166 -11.82 -12.20 18.22
C ARG A 166 -12.36 -13.59 18.51
N TYR A 167 -11.67 -14.63 18.01
CA TYR A 167 -12.05 -16.01 18.29
C TYR A 167 -12.05 -16.31 19.79
N PHE A 168 -11.02 -15.90 20.53
CA PHE A 168 -10.98 -16.08 21.98
C PHE A 168 -12.13 -15.37 22.70
N ILE A 169 -12.38 -14.10 22.36
CA ILE A 169 -13.46 -13.31 22.98
C ILE A 169 -14.84 -13.92 22.72
N ASN A 170 -15.05 -14.55 21.57
CA ASN A 170 -16.34 -15.14 21.22
C ASN A 170 -16.64 -16.46 21.95
N VAL A 171 -15.61 -17.16 22.44
CA VAL A 171 -15.76 -18.46 23.12
C VAL A 171 -15.69 -18.33 24.65
N GLN A 172 -15.09 -17.26 25.17
CA GLN A 172 -14.93 -17.04 26.61
C GLN A 172 -16.22 -16.55 27.27
N GLU A 173 -16.42 -16.92 28.54
CA GLU A 173 -17.49 -16.37 29.37
C GLU A 173 -17.17 -14.94 29.80
N THR A 174 -18.17 -14.07 29.71
CA THR A 174 -18.03 -12.67 30.11
C THR A 174 -17.99 -12.54 31.62
N LYS A 175 -16.93 -11.95 32.19
CA LYS A 175 -16.77 -11.80 33.64
C LYS A 175 -17.37 -10.50 34.16
N ILE A 176 -17.57 -9.52 33.29
CA ILE A 176 -18.14 -8.22 33.64
C ILE A 176 -19.13 -7.74 32.57
N ASP A 177 -20.17 -7.07 33.03
CA ASP A 177 -21.24 -6.54 32.19
C ASP A 177 -20.79 -5.29 31.41
N THR A 178 -20.37 -4.24 32.12
CA THR A 178 -19.84 -3.02 31.50
C THR A 178 -18.52 -2.63 32.15
N LEU A 179 -17.54 -2.30 31.31
CA LEU A 179 -16.25 -1.77 31.70
C LEU A 179 -16.07 -0.37 31.11
N LYS A 180 -15.82 0.62 31.97
CA LYS A 180 -15.52 1.99 31.56
C LYS A 180 -14.01 2.22 31.64
N VAL A 181 -13.40 2.58 30.52
CA VAL A 181 -11.96 2.85 30.38
C VAL A 181 -11.75 4.35 30.25
N TYR A 182 -11.02 4.96 31.19
CA TYR A 182 -10.66 6.38 31.13
C TYR A 182 -9.18 6.54 30.80
N ILE A 183 -8.87 6.90 29.55
CA ILE A 183 -7.50 7.21 29.10
C ILE A 183 -7.17 8.65 29.52
N ARG A 184 -6.08 8.81 30.26
CA ARG A 184 -5.65 10.06 30.89
C ARG A 184 -4.51 10.72 30.12
N LYS A 185 -4.33 12.02 30.36
CA LYS A 185 -3.33 12.87 29.69
C LYS A 185 -1.88 12.46 29.94
N ASP A 186 -1.62 11.69 30.99
CA ASP A 186 -0.32 11.13 31.33
C ASP A 186 -0.10 9.73 30.71
N ASN A 187 -0.92 9.33 29.73
CA ASN A 187 -0.91 8.02 29.08
C ASN A 187 -1.25 6.85 30.03
N SER A 188 -1.79 7.14 31.22
CA SER A 188 -2.35 6.12 32.12
C SER A 188 -3.84 5.88 31.84
N PHE A 189 -4.42 4.84 32.43
CA PHE A 189 -5.85 4.60 32.38
C PHE A 189 -6.42 4.18 33.74
N ILE A 190 -7.71 4.38 33.92
CA ILE A 190 -8.48 3.82 35.04
C ILE A 190 -9.67 3.05 34.52
N LEU A 191 -9.94 1.92 35.16
CA LEU A 191 -11.04 1.03 34.87
C LEU A 191 -12.14 1.16 35.94
N TYR A 192 -13.38 1.26 35.49
CA TYR A 192 -14.55 1.24 36.36
C TYR A 192 -15.56 0.20 35.90
N ASP A 193 -16.30 -0.37 36.84
CA ASP A 193 -17.47 -1.20 36.55
C ASP A 193 -18.68 -0.33 36.11
N LYS A 194 -19.81 -0.99 35.87
CA LYS A 194 -21.07 -0.31 35.52
C LYS A 194 -21.57 0.67 36.59
N ASN A 195 -21.23 0.44 37.86
CA ASN A 195 -21.67 1.21 39.02
C ASN A 195 -20.68 2.32 39.41
N ASP A 196 -19.66 2.60 38.59
CA ASP A 196 -18.59 3.57 38.87
C ASP A 196 -17.71 3.20 40.07
N ASN A 197 -17.64 1.91 40.42
CA ASN A 197 -16.62 1.41 41.32
C ASN A 197 -15.31 1.23 40.54
N ILE A 198 -14.20 1.71 41.09
CA ILE A 198 -12.88 1.45 40.54
C ILE A 198 -12.66 -0.07 40.59
N ILE A 199 -12.24 -0.64 39.48
CA ILE A 199 -11.78 -2.03 39.46
C ILE A 199 -10.35 -2.03 40.01
N GLU A 200 -10.24 -2.00 41.34
CA GLU A 200 -9.01 -2.28 42.07
C GLU A 200 -8.94 -3.80 42.23
N ASN A 201 -8.36 -4.52 41.28
CA ASN A 201 -8.28 -5.97 41.38
C ASN A 201 -7.13 -6.36 42.31
N GLU A 202 -7.44 -6.92 43.48
CA GLU A 202 -6.45 -7.61 44.34
C GLU A 202 -5.79 -8.82 43.62
N ASN A 203 -6.42 -9.33 42.55
CA ASN A 203 -5.86 -10.35 41.65
C ASN A 203 -4.88 -9.79 40.61
N ASP A 204 -4.72 -8.46 40.54
CA ASP A 204 -3.82 -7.80 39.58
C ASP A 204 -2.43 -7.57 40.14
N GLU A 205 -2.14 -7.75 41.43
CA GLU A 205 -0.75 -7.61 41.90
C GLU A 205 0.18 -8.61 41.20
N GLU A 206 -0.25 -9.85 40.95
CA GLU A 206 0.56 -10.83 40.18
C GLU A 206 0.67 -10.45 38.71
N LEU A 207 -0.41 -9.98 38.08
CA LEU A 207 -0.40 -9.52 36.68
C LEU A 207 0.47 -8.27 36.54
N ILE A 208 0.22 -7.21 37.30
CA ILE A 208 1.01 -5.97 37.37
C ILE A 208 2.47 -6.28 37.67
N ASN A 209 2.77 -7.18 38.61
CA ASN A 209 4.16 -7.61 38.87
C ASN A 209 4.76 -8.38 37.68
N MET A 210 3.97 -9.17 36.95
CA MET A 210 4.41 -9.83 35.71
C MET A 210 4.69 -8.80 34.61
N PHE A 211 3.82 -7.81 34.40
CA PHE A 211 4.00 -6.73 33.41
C PHE A 211 5.19 -5.81 33.73
N ILE A 212 5.37 -5.44 35.01
CA ILE A 212 6.56 -4.69 35.49
C ILE A 212 7.84 -5.51 35.28
N LYS A 213 7.78 -6.83 35.50
CA LYS A 213 8.92 -7.73 35.29
C LYS A 213 9.25 -7.95 33.80
N GLU A 214 8.25 -7.88 32.93
CA GLU A 214 8.41 -8.06 31.47
C GLU A 214 8.58 -6.75 30.69
N ASN A 215 8.62 -5.57 31.35
CA ASN A 215 8.71 -4.24 30.71
C ASN A 215 7.63 -4.00 29.64
N LEU A 216 6.44 -4.55 29.84
CA LEU A 216 5.36 -4.46 28.85
C LEU A 216 4.78 -3.03 28.80
N ASN A 217 4.38 -2.61 27.60
CA ASN A 217 3.86 -1.27 27.38
C ASN A 217 2.45 -1.14 28.00
N TYR A 218 2.04 0.05 28.43
CA TYR A 218 0.73 0.28 29.07
C TYR A 218 -0.45 -0.14 28.19
N GLU A 219 -0.24 -0.10 26.88
CA GLU A 219 -1.18 -0.51 25.83
C GLU A 219 -1.47 -2.01 25.92
N ASP A 220 -0.41 -2.83 26.02
CA ASP A 220 -0.51 -4.29 26.16
C ASP A 220 -1.23 -4.68 27.45
N PHE A 221 -1.01 -3.92 28.54
CA PHE A 221 -1.70 -4.13 29.80
C PHE A 221 -3.21 -3.88 29.69
N LEU A 222 -3.62 -2.80 29.00
CA LEU A 222 -5.04 -2.51 28.77
C LEU A 222 -5.69 -3.61 27.94
N ILE A 223 -5.06 -4.01 26.83
CA ILE A 223 -5.57 -5.10 25.98
C ILE A 223 -5.67 -6.40 26.79
N SER A 224 -4.63 -6.77 27.53
CA SER A 224 -4.62 -7.99 28.36
C SER A 224 -5.72 -8.00 29.42
N THR A 225 -5.97 -6.85 30.05
CA THR A 225 -7.04 -6.70 31.04
C THR A 225 -8.42 -6.86 30.39
N LEU A 226 -8.62 -6.24 29.22
CA LEU A 226 -9.86 -6.37 28.45
C LEU A 226 -10.10 -7.83 28.03
N LEU A 227 -9.06 -8.52 27.55
CA LEU A 227 -9.13 -9.93 27.19
C LEU A 227 -9.45 -10.81 28.39
N SER A 228 -8.82 -10.56 29.55
CA SER A 228 -9.06 -11.35 30.78
C SER A 228 -10.47 -11.16 31.33
N LEU A 229 -10.99 -9.93 31.31
CA LEU A 229 -12.34 -9.61 31.80
C LEU A 229 -13.45 -10.00 30.81
N CYS A 230 -13.14 -9.99 29.51
CA CYS A 230 -14.07 -10.23 28.41
C CYS A 230 -15.42 -9.51 28.61
N PRO A 231 -15.43 -8.17 28.71
CA PRO A 231 -16.64 -7.39 29.01
C PRO A 231 -17.72 -7.57 27.93
N ASN A 232 -19.00 -7.51 28.33
CA ASN A 232 -20.12 -7.43 27.37
C ASN A 232 -20.17 -6.07 26.68
N HIS A 233 -19.78 -5.00 27.37
CA HIS A 233 -19.76 -3.64 26.84
C HIS A 233 -18.57 -2.86 27.39
N ILE A 234 -17.84 -2.17 26.51
CA ILE A 234 -16.73 -1.27 26.82
C ILE A 234 -17.14 0.16 26.49
N ILE A 235 -16.93 1.08 27.44
CA ILE A 235 -17.11 2.52 27.23
C ILE A 235 -15.75 3.21 27.37
N ILE A 236 -15.27 3.86 26.33
CA ILE A 236 -13.96 4.52 26.33
C ILE A 236 -14.14 6.04 26.44
N TYR A 237 -13.43 6.64 27.39
CA TYR A 237 -13.29 8.07 27.56
C TYR A 237 -11.84 8.47 27.28
N ASP A 238 -11.59 9.04 26.10
CA ASP A 238 -10.25 9.50 25.72
C ASP A 238 -10.03 10.99 26.03
N SER A 239 -9.31 11.26 27.12
CA SER A 239 -8.89 12.64 27.46
C SER A 239 -7.50 13.00 26.93
N LEU A 240 -6.77 12.03 26.34
CA LEU A 240 -5.41 12.19 25.83
C LEU A 240 -5.42 12.73 24.39
N GLN A 241 -6.29 12.19 23.53
CA GLN A 241 -6.50 12.62 22.14
C GLN A 241 -5.20 12.70 21.32
N THR A 242 -4.35 11.68 21.44
CA THR A 242 -3.10 11.54 20.67
C THR A 242 -3.25 10.46 19.59
N ASN A 243 -2.29 10.38 18.67
CA ASN A 243 -2.24 9.27 17.71
C ASN A 243 -2.10 7.92 18.44
N SER A 244 -1.31 7.86 19.53
CA SER A 244 -1.17 6.65 20.34
C SER A 244 -2.48 6.22 21.00
N SER A 245 -3.25 7.16 21.59
CA SER A 245 -4.55 6.80 22.17
C SER A 245 -5.51 6.29 21.10
N ARG A 246 -5.45 6.88 19.89
CA ARG A 246 -6.27 6.45 18.76
C ARG A 246 -5.93 5.03 18.30
N GLU A 247 -4.65 4.70 18.15
CA GLU A 247 -4.19 3.37 17.74
C GLU A 247 -4.68 2.27 18.70
N ILE A 248 -4.59 2.52 20.02
CA ILE A 248 -5.08 1.59 21.04
C ILE A 248 -6.60 1.43 20.94
N ILE A 249 -7.35 2.53 20.79
CA ILE A 249 -8.81 2.50 20.67
C ILE A 249 -9.24 1.73 19.43
N ASP A 250 -8.58 1.96 18.30
CA ASP A 250 -8.85 1.26 17.05
C ASP A 250 -8.54 -0.23 17.17
N THR A 251 -7.49 -0.61 17.91
CA THR A 251 -7.18 -2.01 18.26
C THR A 251 -8.28 -2.62 19.13
N ILE A 252 -8.73 -1.92 20.18
CA ILE A 252 -9.82 -2.40 21.05
C ILE A 252 -11.11 -2.60 20.25
N LYS A 253 -11.46 -1.65 19.38
CA LYS A 253 -12.61 -1.78 18.47
C LYS A 253 -12.44 -2.92 17.48
N ALA A 254 -11.22 -3.11 16.97
CA ALA A 254 -10.93 -4.22 16.09
C ALA A 254 -11.11 -5.57 16.81
N ILE A 255 -10.85 -5.69 18.11
CA ILE A 255 -11.01 -6.94 18.86
C ILE A 255 -12.45 -7.17 19.35
N PHE A 256 -13.08 -6.13 19.90
CA PHE A 256 -14.37 -6.22 20.61
C PHE A 256 -15.58 -5.76 19.77
N GLU A 257 -15.33 -5.26 18.56
CA GLU A 257 -16.34 -4.90 17.56
C GLU A 257 -17.43 -3.99 18.14
N GLU A 258 -18.70 -4.37 17.98
CA GLU A 258 -19.89 -3.59 18.41
C GLU A 258 -20.02 -3.43 19.93
N LYS A 259 -19.16 -4.07 20.73
CA LYS A 259 -19.17 -3.92 22.20
C LYS A 259 -18.57 -2.60 22.67
N VAL A 260 -17.95 -1.80 21.79
CA VAL A 260 -17.17 -0.61 22.15
C VAL A 260 -17.90 0.69 21.80
N GLU A 261 -18.12 1.55 22.80
CA GLU A 261 -18.65 2.90 22.64
C GLU A 261 -17.61 3.94 23.06
N GLU A 262 -17.33 4.93 22.21
CA GLU A 262 -16.50 6.08 22.58
C GLU A 262 -17.40 7.23 23.11
N LYS A 263 -17.03 7.81 24.25
CA LYS A 263 -17.70 9.00 24.81
C LYS A 263 -16.71 10.14 24.98
N ASN A 264 -17.05 11.27 24.38
CA ASN A 264 -16.45 12.55 24.74
C ASN A 264 -16.98 12.95 26.12
N LYS A 265 -16.11 13.33 27.05
CA LYS A 265 -16.56 14.00 28.28
C LYS A 265 -17.19 15.34 27.87
N SER A 266 -18.50 15.47 28.11
CA SER A 266 -19.17 16.77 28.24
C SER A 266 -18.59 17.56 29.40
#